data_AF-A0AAW0UMD3-F1
#
_entry.id   AF-A0AAW0UMD3-F1
#
_cell.length_a   1.000
_cell.length_b   1.000
_cell.length_c   1.000
_cell.angle_alpha   90.00
_cell.angle_beta   90.00
_cell.angle_gamma   90.00
#
_symmetry.space_group_name_H-M   'P 1'
#
loop_
_entity.id
_entity.type
_entity.pdbx_description
1 polymer ?
#
loop_
_entity_poly.entity_id
_entity_poly.type
_entity_poly.pdbx_seq_one_letter_code
_entity_poly.pdbx_strand_id
1 'polypeptide(L)'
;MTNKPLPLNQRLQLQREPWFHGAISRKEAEMLLRQDGDFLVRESQGTVGQYVLTGMQNNTKKHLLLVDPEGVVRTKSRTFDSVSHLIIYHRDYELPIVSAESALLLRNPVLRHPR
;
A
#
# COMPACT_ATOMS: atom_id res chain seq x y z
N MET A 1 -19.18 12.36 4.81
CA MET A 1 -18.68 11.76 3.54
C MET A 1 -18.16 10.38 3.89
N THR A 2 -18.77 9.32 3.36
CA THR A 2 -18.44 7.93 3.74
C THR A 2 -17.49 7.37 2.69
N ASN A 3 -16.30 6.89 3.08
CA ASN A 3 -15.38 6.23 2.15
C ASN A 3 -16.04 4.96 1.61
N LYS A 4 -16.16 4.84 0.30
CA LYS A 4 -16.69 3.63 -0.32
C LYS A 4 -15.65 2.51 -0.21
N PRO A 5 -15.99 1.34 0.37
CA PRO A 5 -15.04 0.26 0.51
C PRO A 5 -14.73 -0.39 -0.85
N LEU A 6 -13.56 -1.01 -0.95
CA LEU A 6 -13.22 -1.84 -2.11
C LEU A 6 -14.21 -3.00 -2.29
N PRO A 7 -14.51 -3.39 -3.55
CA PRO A 7 -15.29 -4.58 -3.86
C PRO A 7 -14.77 -5.83 -3.13
N LEU A 8 -15.68 -6.74 -2.74
CA LEU A 8 -15.34 -7.93 -1.94
C LEU A 8 -14.26 -8.79 -2.59
N ASN A 9 -14.34 -9.00 -3.91
CA ASN A 9 -13.34 -9.75 -4.67
C ASN A 9 -11.94 -9.13 -4.57
N GLN A 10 -11.82 -7.80 -4.59
CA GLN A 10 -10.54 -7.11 -4.42
C GLN A 10 -10.00 -7.23 -2.99
N ARG A 11 -10.89 -7.16 -1.99
CA ARG A 11 -10.50 -7.38 -0.59
C ARG A 11 -10.01 -8.81 -0.36
N LEU A 12 -10.69 -9.81 -0.90
CA LEU A 12 -10.27 -11.22 -0.83
C LEU A 12 -8.94 -11.46 -1.55
N GLN A 13 -8.71 -10.79 -2.70
CA GLN A 13 -7.42 -10.82 -3.37
C GLN A 13 -6.30 -10.28 -2.47
N LEU A 14 -6.50 -9.11 -1.85
CA LEU A 14 -5.55 -8.52 -0.91
C LEU A 14 -5.20 -9.47 0.25
N GLN A 15 -6.18 -10.20 0.80
CA GLN A 15 -5.94 -11.17 1.87
C GLN A 15 -4.99 -12.31 1.45
N ARG A 16 -4.80 -12.55 0.15
CA ARG A 16 -3.86 -13.57 -0.37
C ARG A 16 -2.47 -13.02 -0.62
N GLU A 17 -2.31 -11.69 -0.62
CA GLU A 17 -1.02 -11.06 -0.88
C GLU A 17 -0.10 -11.17 0.34
N PRO A 18 1.15 -11.64 0.18
CA PRO A 18 2.04 -11.84 1.30
C PRO A 18 2.56 -10.52 1.89
N TRP A 19 2.57 -9.44 1.10
CA TRP A 19 2.95 -8.08 1.53
C TRP A 19 1.77 -7.30 2.14
N PHE A 20 0.58 -7.90 2.23
CA PHE A 20 -0.58 -7.31 2.88
C PHE A 20 -0.72 -7.83 4.32
N HIS A 21 -0.59 -6.93 5.29
CA HIS A 21 -0.53 -7.25 6.73
C HIS A 21 -1.87 -7.12 7.44
N GLY A 22 -2.95 -6.78 6.73
CA GLY A 22 -4.24 -6.49 7.36
C GLY A 22 -4.23 -5.19 8.16
N ALA A 23 -5.02 -5.15 9.24
CA ALA A 23 -5.23 -3.96 10.05
C ALA A 23 -4.16 -3.78 11.15
N ILE A 24 -2.90 -3.58 10.75
CA ILE A 24 -1.82 -3.18 11.67
C ILE A 24 -1.70 -1.67 11.79
N SER A 25 -1.19 -1.20 12.93
CA SER A 25 -0.96 0.21 13.19
C SER A 25 0.15 0.76 12.30
N ARG A 26 0.18 2.10 12.16
CA ARG A 26 1.28 2.80 11.48
C ARG A 26 2.63 2.46 12.12
N LYS A 27 2.70 2.44 13.45
CA LYS A 27 3.93 2.17 14.21
C LYS A 27 4.42 0.74 13.98
N GLU A 28 3.54 -0.25 14.00
CA GLU A 28 3.88 -1.64 13.68
C GLU A 28 4.46 -1.77 12.28
N ALA A 29 3.80 -1.17 11.28
CA ALA A 29 4.29 -1.18 9.90
C ALA A 29 5.67 -0.53 9.76
N GLU A 30 5.89 0.60 10.43
CA GLU A 30 7.16 1.32 10.41
C GLU A 30 8.31 0.53 11.05
N MET A 31 8.05 -0.34 12.02
CA MET A 31 9.08 -1.18 12.66
C MET A 31 9.54 -2.34 11.76
N LEU A 32 8.73 -2.71 10.76
CA LEU A 32 9.05 -3.81 9.85
C LEU A 32 9.94 -3.37 8.67
N LEU A 33 10.01 -2.05 8.40
CA LEU A 33 10.88 -1.49 7.36
C LEU A 33 12.32 -1.38 7.89
N ARG A 34 13.28 -1.95 7.16
CA ARG A 34 14.70 -2.01 7.55
C ARG A 34 15.60 -1.20 6.62
N GLN A 35 15.25 -1.11 5.35
CA GLN A 35 16.07 -0.45 4.33
C GLN A 35 15.24 0.23 3.24
N ASP A 36 15.88 1.12 2.47
CA ASP A 36 15.24 1.76 1.32
C ASP A 36 14.74 0.75 0.29
N GLY A 37 13.53 0.99 -0.21
CA GLY A 37 12.81 0.09 -1.11
C GLY A 37 11.95 -0.96 -0.40
N ASP A 38 12.05 -1.09 0.94
CA ASP A 38 11.12 -1.92 1.72
C ASP A 38 9.71 -1.33 1.66
N PHE A 39 8.72 -2.22 1.52
CA PHE A 39 7.32 -1.81 1.53
C PHE A 39 6.37 -2.89 2.04
N LEU A 40 5.22 -2.46 2.54
CA LEU A 40 4.06 -3.31 2.84
C LEU A 40 2.76 -2.52 2.67
N VAL A 41 1.65 -3.23 2.55
CA VAL A 41 0.31 -2.62 2.56
C VAL A 41 -0.42 -3.03 3.83
N ARG A 42 -1.14 -2.07 4.42
CA ARG A 42 -1.99 -2.25 5.58
C ARG A 42 -3.35 -1.61 5.37
N GLU A 43 -4.34 -2.07 6.11
CA GLU A 43 -5.62 -1.38 6.28
C GLU A 43 -5.52 -0.41 7.48
N SER A 44 -6.15 0.76 7.37
CA SER A 44 -6.21 1.73 8.46
C SER A 44 -7.09 1.21 9.59
N GLN A 45 -6.56 1.13 10.82
CA GLN A 45 -7.32 0.67 11.99
C GLN A 45 -8.53 1.55 12.33
N GLY A 46 -8.50 2.85 11.96
CA GLY A 46 -9.57 3.79 12.25
C GLY A 46 -10.59 3.99 11.11
N THR A 47 -10.35 3.40 9.94
CA THR A 47 -11.20 3.65 8.76
C THR A 47 -11.20 2.43 7.84
N VAL A 48 -12.29 1.67 7.91
CA VAL A 48 -12.52 0.51 7.05
C VAL A 48 -12.48 0.92 5.57
N GLY A 49 -11.81 0.13 4.74
CA GLY A 49 -11.67 0.39 3.32
C GLY A 49 -10.57 1.39 2.96
N GLN A 50 -9.85 1.94 3.94
CA GLN A 50 -8.69 2.80 3.71
C GLN A 50 -7.40 1.97 3.70
N TYR A 51 -6.85 1.76 2.51
CA TYR A 51 -5.61 1.00 2.31
C TYR A 51 -4.40 1.94 2.18
N VAL A 52 -3.36 1.64 2.94
CA VAL A 52 -2.15 2.46 3.05
C VAL A 52 -0.94 1.63 2.66
N LEU A 53 -0.19 2.10 1.66
CA LEU A 53 1.16 1.63 1.38
C LEU A 53 2.13 2.32 2.33
N THR A 54 2.88 1.52 3.07
CA THR A 54 3.95 1.98 3.96
C THR A 54 5.28 1.49 3.41
N GLY A 55 6.22 2.39 3.15
CA GLY A 55 7.53 2.02 2.61
C GLY A 55 8.63 2.99 3.00
N MET A 56 9.87 2.64 2.69
CA MET A 56 11.06 3.41 3.07
C MET A 56 11.81 3.90 1.82
N GLN A 57 12.18 5.18 1.82
CA GLN A 57 13.02 5.78 0.77
C GLN A 57 13.82 6.93 1.35
N ASN A 58 15.10 7.02 1.00
CA ASN A 58 16.04 8.03 1.51
C ASN A 58 16.05 8.04 3.04
N ASN A 59 16.10 6.86 3.64
CA ASN A 59 16.04 6.63 5.09
C ASN A 59 14.79 7.21 5.78
N THR A 60 13.74 7.49 5.01
CA THR A 60 12.50 8.12 5.49
C THR A 60 11.32 7.19 5.23
N LYS A 61 10.49 7.01 6.25
CA LYS A 61 9.26 6.20 6.15
C LYS A 61 8.14 7.04 5.52
N LYS A 62 7.46 6.46 4.54
CA LYS A 62 6.46 7.10 3.70
C LYS A 62 5.15 6.33 3.78
N HIS A 63 4.04 7.05 3.76
CA HIS A 63 2.70 6.48 3.80
C HIS A 63 1.85 7.09 2.69
N LEU A 64 1.31 6.24 1.83
CA LEU A 64 0.52 6.65 0.67
C LEU A 64 -0.84 5.97 0.73
N LEU A 65 -1.90 6.77 0.53
CA LEU A 65 -3.24 6.24 0.34
C LEU A 65 -3.36 5.67 -1.07
N LEU A 66 -3.85 4.43 -1.17
CA LEU A 66 -4.00 3.72 -2.43
C LEU A 66 -5.40 3.80 -3.01
N VAL A 67 -6.38 4.10 -2.15
CA VAL A 67 -7.80 4.14 -2.48
C VAL A 67 -8.34 5.50 -2.09
N ASP A 68 -9.05 6.13 -3.00
CA ASP A 68 -9.71 7.41 -2.79
C ASP A 68 -11.07 7.24 -2.08
N PRO A 69 -11.77 8.34 -1.74
CA PRO A 69 -13.08 8.25 -1.11
C PRO A 69 -14.15 7.51 -1.94
N GLU A 70 -14.01 7.49 -3.26
CA GLU A 70 -14.91 6.82 -4.21
C GLU A 70 -14.63 5.32 -4.36
N GLY A 71 -13.63 4.77 -3.67
CA GLY A 71 -13.28 3.35 -3.70
C GLY A 71 -12.49 2.92 -4.94
N VAL A 72 -11.86 3.87 -5.63
CA VAL A 72 -11.03 3.68 -6.82
C VAL A 72 -9.57 3.60 -6.41
N VAL A 73 -8.88 2.56 -6.89
CA VAL A 73 -7.44 2.41 -6.68
C VAL A 73 -6.68 3.33 -7.64
N ARG A 74 -5.89 4.27 -7.12
CA ARG A 74 -5.16 5.23 -7.96
C ARG A 74 -3.91 5.80 -7.31
N THR A 75 -2.98 6.25 -8.15
CA THR A 75 -1.93 7.22 -7.81
C THR A 75 -2.34 8.60 -8.31
N LYS A 76 -1.47 9.62 -8.14
CA LYS A 76 -1.73 10.97 -8.65
C LYS A 76 -1.95 11.02 -10.17
N SER A 77 -1.33 10.11 -10.93
CA SER A 77 -1.30 10.14 -12.39
C SER A 77 -2.07 9.02 -13.08
N ARG A 78 -2.51 7.98 -12.33
CA ARG A 78 -3.06 6.76 -12.95
C ARG A 78 -4.04 6.03 -12.03
N THR A 79 -5.05 5.42 -12.63
CA THR A 79 -5.98 4.48 -11.99
C THR A 79 -5.59 3.03 -12.26
N PHE A 80 -5.98 2.13 -11.36
CA PHE A 80 -5.68 0.70 -11.42
C PHE A 80 -6.92 -0.12 -11.09
N ASP A 81 -6.98 -1.35 -11.61
CA ASP A 81 -8.11 -2.25 -11.36
C ASP A 81 -8.13 -2.80 -9.94
N SER A 82 -6.97 -2.91 -9.29
CA SER A 82 -6.83 -3.40 -7.92
C SER A 82 -5.56 -2.88 -7.27
N VAL A 83 -5.47 -2.97 -5.94
CA VAL A 83 -4.25 -2.64 -5.20
C VAL A 83 -3.10 -3.54 -5.62
N SER A 84 -3.35 -4.83 -5.86
CA SER A 84 -2.32 -5.74 -6.38
C SER A 84 -1.80 -5.28 -7.75
N HIS A 85 -2.68 -4.86 -8.67
CA HIS A 85 -2.26 -4.33 -9.97
C HIS A 85 -1.37 -3.09 -9.80
N LEU A 86 -1.75 -2.16 -8.92
CA LEU A 86 -0.92 -0.98 -8.61
C LEU A 86 0.47 -1.38 -8.11
N ILE A 87 0.57 -2.29 -7.13
CA ILE A 87 1.83 -2.72 -6.54
C ILE A 87 2.72 -3.43 -7.57
N ILE A 88 2.17 -4.40 -8.30
CA ILE A 88 2.88 -5.16 -9.34
C ILE A 88 3.40 -4.23 -10.42
N TYR A 89 2.57 -3.29 -10.90
CA TYR A 89 2.97 -2.33 -11.93
C TYR A 89 4.17 -1.48 -11.51
N HIS A 90 4.18 -0.92 -10.29
CA HIS A 90 5.29 -0.07 -9.87
C HIS A 90 6.55 -0.87 -9.51
N ARG A 91 6.39 -2.11 -9.01
CA ARG A 91 7.50 -2.99 -8.66
C ARG A 91 8.18 -3.57 -9.89
N ASP A 92 7.42 -4.18 -10.80
CA ASP A 92 7.99 -4.94 -11.92
C ASP A 92 8.60 -4.04 -12.99
N TYR A 93 8.07 -2.82 -13.16
CA TYR A 93 8.64 -1.81 -14.06
C TYR A 93 9.60 -0.83 -13.35
N GLU A 94 9.89 -1.04 -12.06
CA GLU A 94 10.73 -0.15 -11.24
C GLU A 94 10.34 1.34 -11.31
N LEU A 95 9.04 1.60 -11.39
CA LEU A 95 8.50 2.96 -11.47
C LEU A 95 8.20 3.49 -10.06
N PRO A 96 8.76 4.63 -9.64
CA PRO A 96 8.46 5.20 -8.35
C PRO A 96 7.00 5.69 -8.31
N ILE A 97 6.33 5.48 -7.17
CA ILE A 97 5.06 6.15 -6.90
C ILE A 97 5.39 7.59 -6.47
N VAL A 98 5.01 8.55 -7.31
CA VAL A 98 5.26 9.98 -7.10
C VAL A 98 4.06 10.64 -6.45
N SER A 99 4.29 11.28 -5.30
CA SER A 99 3.40 12.27 -4.68
C SER A 99 4.03 13.65 -4.77
N ALA A 100 3.33 14.69 -4.29
CA ALA A 100 3.71 16.10 -4.53
C ALA A 100 5.17 16.44 -4.15
N GLU A 101 5.74 15.79 -3.14
CA GLU A 101 7.07 16.10 -2.61
C GLU A 101 7.97 14.85 -2.47
N SER A 102 7.55 13.71 -3.03
CA SER A 102 8.14 12.43 -2.64
C SER A 102 7.96 11.36 -3.69
N ALA A 103 9.01 10.57 -3.90
CA ALA A 103 8.99 9.34 -4.68
C ALA A 103 9.19 8.14 -3.75
N LEU A 104 8.45 7.05 -3.96
CA LEU A 104 8.64 5.78 -3.25
C LEU A 104 8.83 4.67 -4.28
N LEU A 105 9.99 4.02 -4.25
CA LEU A 105 10.28 2.89 -5.13
C LEU A 105 9.99 1.57 -4.40
N LEU A 106 9.29 0.66 -5.07
CA LEU A 106 8.90 -0.62 -4.47
C LEU A 106 9.85 -1.72 -4.90
N ARG A 107 10.73 -2.17 -3.99
CA ARG A 107 11.72 -3.21 -4.29
C ARG A 107 11.50 -4.46 -3.46
N ASN A 108 11.49 -4.31 -2.14
CA ASN A 108 11.53 -5.42 -1.21
C ASN A 108 10.17 -5.53 -0.50
N PRO A 109 9.29 -6.48 -0.89
CA PRO A 109 8.06 -6.71 -0.17
C PRO A 109 8.38 -7.26 1.23
N VAL A 110 7.94 -6.56 2.27
CA VAL A 110 7.98 -7.06 3.64
C VAL A 110 6.84 -8.05 3.80
N LEU A 111 7.19 -9.33 3.90
CA LEU A 111 6.23 -10.41 3.97
C LEU A 111 5.61 -10.50 5.37
N ARG A 112 4.30 -10.74 5.43
CA ARG A 112 3.61 -11.08 6.67
C ARG A 112 4.09 -12.44 7.14
N HIS A 113 4.34 -12.58 8.44
CA HIS A 113 4.55 -13.90 9.01
C HIS A 113 3.23 -14.68 8.99
N PRO A 114 3.24 -15.96 8.57
CA PRO A 114 2.09 -16.85 8.77
C PRO A 114 1.76 -16.89 10.27
N ARG A 115 0.48 -16.75 10.61
CA ARG A 115 -0.01 -17.07 11.95
C ARG A 115 -0.12 -18.58 12.10
#